data_AF-A0A7S3IXL8-F1
#
_entry.id   AF-A0A7S3IXL8-F1
#
_cell.length_a   1.000
_cell.length_b   1.000
_cell.length_c   1.000
_cell.angle_alpha   90.00
_cell.angle_beta   90.00
_cell.angle_gamma   90.00
#
_symmetry.space_group_name_H-M   'P 1'
#
loop_
_entity.id
_entity.type
_entity.pdbx_description
1 polymer ?
#
loop_
_entity_poly.entity_id
_entity_poly.type
_entity_poly.pdbx_seq_one_letter_code
_entity_poly.pdbx_strand_id
1 'polypeptide(L)'
;KVFQIGFNCDADNSFNKDPKDPGKYEQEGQKAQFDEAGMIEYYCKIFTDHPLISYIEDAFAQFDFSAHRNLREKIHNEFPHVNMGLKQLFSRGGLKRLKQVTDFAEVDAK
;
A
#
# COMPACT_ATOMS: atom_id res chain seq x y z
N LYS A 1 28.18 -5.97 2.08
CA LYS A 1 26.71 -5.92 1.86
C LYS A 1 26.05 -6.57 3.05
N VAL A 2 25.24 -5.84 3.80
CA VAL A 2 24.40 -6.42 4.85
C VAL A 2 23.23 -7.12 4.15
N PHE A 3 22.80 -8.26 4.68
CA PHE A 3 21.62 -8.97 4.18
C PHE A 3 20.37 -8.08 4.31
N GLN A 4 19.49 -8.10 3.30
CA GLN A 4 18.30 -7.26 3.23
C GLN A 4 17.10 -8.11 2.82
N ILE A 5 15.94 -7.82 3.38
CA ILE A 5 14.69 -8.55 3.16
C ILE A 5 13.72 -7.64 2.42
N GLY A 6 13.06 -8.21 1.41
CA GLY A 6 11.89 -7.62 0.77
C GLY A 6 10.73 -8.60 0.81
N PHE A 7 9.50 -8.07 0.88
CA PHE A 7 8.30 -8.88 0.80
C PHE A 7 7.24 -8.23 -0.08
N ASN A 8 6.40 -9.06 -0.71
CA ASN A 8 5.23 -8.63 -1.46
C ASN A 8 3.99 -9.01 -0.64
N CYS A 9 3.13 -8.04 -0.36
CA CYS A 9 1.93 -8.25 0.44
C CYS A 9 0.76 -8.83 -0.34
N ASP A 10 0.74 -8.61 -1.66
CA ASP A 10 -0.34 -9.02 -2.57
C ASP A 10 -1.72 -8.60 -2.03
N ALA A 11 -1.81 -7.39 -1.46
CA ALA A 11 -2.93 -6.97 -0.61
C ALA A 11 -4.27 -6.85 -1.36
N ASP A 12 -4.26 -6.90 -2.69
CA ASP A 12 -5.48 -7.02 -3.50
C ASP A 12 -6.26 -8.32 -3.24
N ASN A 13 -5.57 -9.37 -2.78
CA ASN A 13 -6.18 -10.65 -2.42
C ASN A 13 -6.82 -10.64 -1.03
N SER A 14 -6.33 -9.80 -0.11
CA SER A 14 -6.90 -9.61 1.22
C SER A 14 -7.88 -8.43 1.31
N PHE A 15 -8.06 -7.69 0.23
CA PHE A 15 -8.95 -6.55 0.19
C PHE A 15 -10.41 -6.96 0.03
N ASN A 16 -11.27 -6.48 0.93
CA ASN A 16 -12.71 -6.68 0.86
C ASN A 16 -13.31 -5.87 -0.30
N LYS A 17 -13.75 -6.60 -1.34
CA LYS A 17 -14.39 -6.07 -2.55
C LYS A 17 -15.92 -6.11 -2.48
N ASP A 18 -16.51 -6.58 -1.37
CA ASP A 18 -17.96 -6.59 -1.18
C ASP A 18 -18.47 -5.13 -1.12
N PRO A 19 -19.41 -4.74 -2.00
CA PRO A 19 -19.99 -3.40 -1.99
C PRO A 19 -20.67 -2.98 -0.67
N LYS A 20 -20.99 -3.93 0.21
CA LYS A 20 -21.66 -3.68 1.49
C LYS A 20 -20.69 -3.26 2.61
N ASP A 21 -19.42 -3.62 2.50
CA ASP A 21 -18.36 -3.22 3.46
C ASP A 21 -16.99 -3.13 2.74
N PRO A 22 -16.85 -2.28 1.71
CA PRO A 22 -15.61 -2.16 0.95
C PRO A 22 -14.56 -1.40 1.75
N GLY A 23 -13.29 -1.51 1.34
CA GLY A 23 -12.24 -0.64 1.88
C GLY A 23 -11.51 -1.17 3.11
N LYS A 24 -11.64 -2.47 3.39
CA LYS A 24 -10.98 -3.13 4.53
C LYS A 24 -10.10 -4.29 4.07
N TYR A 25 -9.11 -4.63 4.88
CA TYR A 25 -8.10 -5.63 4.63
C TYR A 25 -8.16 -6.75 5.67
N GLU A 26 -8.18 -7.99 5.22
CA GLU A 26 -8.10 -9.18 6.06
C GLU A 26 -6.65 -9.57 6.30
N GLN A 27 -6.21 -9.61 7.56
CA GLN A 27 -4.87 -10.07 7.90
C GLN A 27 -4.97 -11.37 8.70
N GLU A 28 -4.20 -12.39 8.30
CA GLU A 28 -4.22 -13.69 8.95
C GLU A 28 -3.91 -13.56 10.46
N GLY A 29 -4.72 -14.23 11.28
CA GLY A 29 -4.61 -14.19 12.74
C GLY A 29 -5.22 -12.96 13.42
N GLN A 30 -5.69 -11.97 12.65
CA GLN A 30 -6.41 -10.82 13.20
C GLN A 30 -7.92 -11.08 13.22
N LYS A 31 -8.57 -10.70 14.33
CA LYS A 31 -10.02 -10.86 14.50
C LYS A 31 -10.83 -9.78 13.79
N ALA A 32 -10.23 -8.61 13.60
CA ALA A 32 -10.85 -7.47 12.96
C ALA A 32 -10.13 -7.19 11.64
N GLN A 33 -10.90 -6.78 10.64
CA GLN A 33 -10.36 -6.25 9.41
C GLN A 33 -9.78 -4.85 9.66
N PHE A 34 -8.69 -4.52 8.98
CA PHE A 34 -8.08 -3.20 9.06
C PHE A 34 -8.62 -2.30 7.98
N ASP A 35 -8.87 -1.04 8.31
CA ASP A 35 -8.96 0.03 7.33
C ASP A 35 -7.55 0.48 6.90
N GLU A 36 -7.48 1.52 6.07
CA GLU A 36 -6.22 2.11 5.61
C GLU A 36 -5.29 2.46 6.78
N ALA A 37 -5.80 3.15 7.81
CA ALA A 37 -5.00 3.61 8.94
C ALA A 37 -4.44 2.43 9.74
N GLY A 38 -5.27 1.42 10.02
CA GLY A 38 -4.85 0.21 10.72
C GLY A 38 -3.78 -0.57 9.95
N MET A 39 -3.92 -0.65 8.62
CA MET A 39 -2.91 -1.30 7.76
C MET A 39 -1.58 -0.54 7.75
N ILE A 40 -1.60 0.80 7.70
CA ILE A 40 -0.39 1.62 7.79
C ILE A 40 0.34 1.36 9.11
N GLU A 41 -0.39 1.36 10.23
CA GLU A 41 0.19 1.08 11.55
C GLU A 41 0.77 -0.34 11.64
N TYR A 42 0.09 -1.32 11.05
CA TYR A 42 0.57 -2.69 10.96
C TYR A 42 1.93 -2.77 10.23
N TYR A 43 2.08 -2.11 9.08
CA TYR A 43 3.35 -2.09 8.35
C TYR A 43 4.45 -1.31 9.09
N CYS A 44 4.14 -0.16 9.67
CA CYS A 44 5.10 0.61 10.48
C CYS A 44 5.63 -0.23 11.65
N LYS A 45 4.77 -1.04 12.28
CA LYS A 45 5.18 -1.99 13.32
C LYS A 45 6.14 -3.04 12.77
N ILE A 46 5.85 -3.62 11.61
CA ILE A 46 6.74 -4.60 10.95
C ILE A 46 8.12 -3.98 10.67
N PHE A 47 8.19 -2.76 10.13
CA PHE A 47 9.46 -2.08 9.86
C PHE A 47 10.25 -1.79 11.13
N THR A 48 9.55 -1.49 12.22
CA THR A 48 10.16 -1.26 13.54
C THR A 48 10.71 -2.55 14.15
N ASP A 49 9.94 -3.63 14.11
CA ASP A 49 10.29 -4.91 14.72
C ASP A 49 11.34 -5.69 13.90
N HIS A 50 11.46 -5.40 12.59
CA HIS A 50 12.33 -6.12 11.67
C HIS A 50 13.24 -5.18 10.84
N PRO A 51 14.37 -4.70 11.39
CA PRO A 51 15.23 -3.69 10.76
C PRO A 51 15.98 -4.15 9.50
N LEU A 52 15.92 -5.44 9.16
CA LEU A 52 16.49 -5.97 7.92
C LEU A 52 15.55 -5.80 6.72
N ILE A 53 14.29 -5.46 6.97
CA ILE A 53 13.34 -5.14 5.91
C ILE A 53 13.78 -3.84 5.26
N SER A 54 13.98 -3.88 3.96
CA SER A 54 14.33 -2.71 3.15
C SER A 54 13.41 -2.52 1.96
N TYR A 55 12.44 -3.41 1.76
CA TYR A 55 11.53 -3.36 0.62
C TYR A 55 10.17 -3.95 0.94
N ILE A 56 9.12 -3.27 0.52
CA ILE A 56 7.73 -3.73 0.55
C ILE A 56 7.13 -3.52 -0.84
N GLU A 57 6.34 -4.47 -1.33
CA GLU A 57 5.70 -4.42 -2.64
C GLU A 57 4.19 -4.66 -2.50
N ASP A 58 3.39 -3.88 -3.24
CA ASP A 58 1.93 -4.06 -3.35
C ASP A 58 1.20 -4.10 -1.98
N ALA A 59 1.51 -3.13 -1.12
CA ALA A 59 1.05 -3.04 0.27
C ALA A 59 -0.47 -2.84 0.45
N PHE A 60 -1.16 -2.36 -0.57
CA PHE A 60 -2.60 -2.10 -0.62
C PHE A 60 -3.18 -2.61 -1.94
N ALA A 61 -4.52 -2.63 -2.04
CA ALA A 61 -5.22 -3.03 -3.25
C ALA A 61 -4.75 -2.24 -4.47
N GLN A 62 -4.89 -2.82 -5.66
CA GLN A 62 -4.23 -2.34 -6.88
C GLN A 62 -4.50 -0.85 -7.19
N PHE A 63 -5.71 -0.37 -6.87
CA PHE A 63 -6.16 0.99 -7.17
C PHE A 63 -6.34 1.88 -5.94
N ASP A 64 -5.87 1.43 -4.77
CA ASP A 64 -5.92 2.22 -3.54
C ASP A 64 -4.74 3.20 -3.47
N PHE A 65 -4.71 4.13 -4.43
CA PHE A 65 -3.60 5.07 -4.60
C PHE A 65 -3.44 6.02 -3.42
N SER A 66 -4.53 6.33 -2.70
CA SER A 66 -4.50 7.14 -1.49
C SER A 66 -3.70 6.44 -0.40
N ALA A 67 -4.03 5.18 -0.12
CA ALA A 67 -3.33 4.38 0.89
C ALA A 67 -1.85 4.18 0.54
N HIS A 68 -1.55 3.86 -0.72
CA HIS A 68 -0.17 3.76 -1.20
C HIS A 68 0.60 5.06 -1.00
N ARG A 69 0.02 6.23 -1.33
CA ARG A 69 0.66 7.53 -1.12
C ARG A 69 0.91 7.78 0.37
N ASN A 70 -0.09 7.56 1.21
CA ASN A 70 -0.01 7.86 2.64
C ASN A 70 1.03 6.97 3.35
N LEU A 71 1.10 5.68 3.01
CA LEU A 71 2.19 4.81 3.49
C LEU A 71 3.55 5.25 2.93
N ARG A 72 3.63 5.64 1.66
CA ARG A 72 4.89 6.11 1.04
C ARG A 72 5.45 7.33 1.73
N GLU A 73 4.60 8.28 2.10
CA GLU A 73 4.97 9.48 2.86
C GLU A 73 5.50 9.09 4.25
N LYS A 74 4.79 8.19 4.94
CA LYS A 74 5.22 7.71 6.26
C LYS A 74 6.55 6.95 6.22
N ILE A 75 6.73 6.06 5.23
CA ILE A 75 8.01 5.39 4.96
C ILE A 75 9.12 6.41 4.69
N HIS A 76 8.85 7.45 3.88
CA HIS A 76 9.87 8.46 3.59
C HIS A 76 10.36 9.18 4.85
N ASN A 77 9.42 9.53 5.73
CA ASN A 77 9.68 10.36 6.90
C ASN A 77 10.27 9.55 8.06
N GLU A 78 9.77 8.33 8.28
CA GLU A 78 10.08 7.54 9.49
C GLU A 78 11.00 6.34 9.20
N PHE A 79 10.95 5.78 7.98
CA PHE A 79 11.66 4.54 7.61
C PHE A 79 12.45 4.71 6.30
N PRO A 80 13.40 5.66 6.21
CA PRO A 80 14.07 5.99 4.94
C PRO A 80 14.93 4.86 4.34
N HIS A 81 15.14 3.78 5.10
CA HIS A 81 15.83 2.56 4.65
C HIS A 81 14.89 1.58 3.92
N VAL A 82 13.58 1.77 4.01
CA VAL A 82 12.56 0.95 3.35
C VAL A 82 12.13 1.63 2.06
N ASN A 83 12.12 0.88 0.96
CA ASN A 83 11.56 1.30 -0.32
C ASN A 83 10.23 0.59 -0.59
N MET A 84 9.37 1.20 -1.42
CA MET A 84 8.08 0.65 -1.77
C MET A 84 7.93 0.48 -3.29
N GLY A 85 7.42 -0.68 -3.71
CA GLY A 85 7.08 -1.01 -5.10
C GLY A 85 5.57 -1.18 -5.33
N LEU A 86 5.14 -0.96 -6.58
CA LEU A 86 3.76 -1.13 -7.05
C LEU A 86 3.73 -2.00 -8.30
N LYS A 87 4.18 -3.26 -8.19
CA LYS A 87 4.27 -4.17 -9.32
C LYS A 87 2.90 -4.47 -9.91
N GLN A 88 1.86 -4.60 -9.08
CA GLN A 88 0.50 -4.83 -9.57
C GLN A 88 -0.02 -3.70 -10.46
N LEU A 89 0.53 -2.48 -10.38
CA LEU A 89 0.16 -1.40 -11.32
C LEU A 89 0.42 -1.78 -12.79
N PHE A 90 1.42 -2.64 -13.02
CA PHE A 90 1.82 -3.08 -14.35
C PHE A 90 1.12 -4.37 -14.82
N SER A 91 0.34 -5.03 -13.96
CA SER A 91 -0.19 -6.37 -14.23
C SER A 91 -1.34 -6.43 -15.23
N ARG A 92 -2.13 -5.35 -15.39
CA ARG A 92 -3.07 -5.06 -16.50
C ARG A 92 -3.83 -3.76 -16.24
N GLY A 93 -3.78 -2.79 -17.17
CA GLY A 93 -4.67 -1.61 -17.16
C GLY A 93 -4.42 -0.58 -16.05
N GLY A 94 -3.54 -0.86 -15.08
CA GLY A 94 -3.27 0.03 -13.94
C GLY A 94 -2.73 1.40 -14.35
N LEU A 95 -1.83 1.46 -15.33
CA LEU A 95 -1.36 2.75 -15.89
C LEU A 95 -2.50 3.57 -16.55
N LYS A 96 -3.49 2.91 -17.17
CA LYS A 96 -4.66 3.60 -17.74
C LYS A 96 -5.57 4.15 -16.64
N ARG A 97 -5.77 3.38 -15.56
CA ARG A 97 -6.58 3.79 -14.39
C ARG A 97 -5.90 4.93 -13.61
N LEU A 98 -4.58 4.86 -13.44
CA LEU A 98 -3.79 5.92 -12.82
C LEU A 98 -3.97 7.24 -13.60
N LYS A 99 -3.83 7.18 -14.92
CA LYS A 99 -4.06 8.33 -15.81
C LYS A 99 -5.46 8.95 -15.63
N GLN A 100 -6.50 8.13 -15.45
CA GLN A 100 -7.87 8.61 -15.21
C GLN A 100 -8.06 9.36 -13.88
N VAL A 101 -7.23 9.09 -12.87
CA VAL A 101 -7.33 9.76 -11.56
C VAL A 101 -6.33 10.92 -11.42
N THR A 102 -5.29 10.98 -12.26
CA THR A 102 -4.31 12.08 -12.27
C THR A 102 -4.65 13.18 -13.26
N ASP A 103 -5.16 12.83 -14.45
CA ASP A 103 -5.38 13.82 -15.53
C ASP A 103 -6.66 14.64 -15.35
N PHE A 104 -7.58 14.21 -14.48
CA PHE A 104 -8.78 14.98 -14.11
C PHE A 104 -8.57 15.86 -12.85
N ALA A 105 -7.37 15.86 -12.26
CA ALA A 105 -7.03 16.79 -11.17
C ALA A 105 -6.53 18.16 -11.67
N GLU A 106 -6.32 18.33 -12.98
CA GLU A 106 -6.15 19.63 -13.61
C GLU A 106 -7.47 20.10 -14.24
N VAL A 107 -8.44 20.59 -13.45
CA VAL A 107 -9.27 21.78 -13.77
C VAL A 107 -10.10 22.12 -12.51
N ASP A 108 -9.60 23.03 -11.68
CA ASP A 108 -10.38 24.15 -11.12
C ASP A 108 -9.44 25.00 -10.23
N ALA A 109 -8.38 25.52 -10.87
CA ALA A 109 -7.82 26.78 -10.43
C ALA A 109 -8.69 27.89 -11.05
N LYS A 110 -9.68 28.36 -10.30
CA LYS A 110 -10.33 29.65 -10.50
C LYS A 110 -10.05 30.55 -9.32
#